data_AF-A0A1E8GNT9-F1
#
_entry.id   AF-A0A1E8GNT9-F1
#
_cell.length_a   1.000
_cell.length_b   1.000
_cell.length_c   1.000
_cell.angle_alpha   90.00
_cell.angle_beta   90.00
_cell.angle_gamma   90.00
#
_symmetry.space_group_name_H-M   'P 1'
#
loop_
_entity.id
_entity.type
_entity.pdbx_description
1 polymer ?
#
loop_
_entity_poly.entity_id
_entity_poly.type
_entity_poly.pdbx_seq_one_letter_code
_entity_poly.pdbx_strand_id
1 'polypeptide(L)'
;MEKVISYITDKVIERLDELKNPLIVRIGQSNLDLSDESLLKFLTKKYYKLDGRLYIVDSFSLENLARITNLQAESDKEKKIQNILSRGGKVYIIKEGRDYSSVLNDSKYGFRKQILDLEEKLYRYGAEFISIS
;
A
#
# COMPACT_ATOMS: atom_id res chain seq x y z
N MET A 1 5.79 3.36 42.47
CA MET A 1 5.30 4.28 41.43
C MET A 1 6.35 4.52 40.34
N GLU A 2 7.62 4.75 40.71
CA GLU A 2 8.74 4.95 39.76
C GLU A 2 8.96 3.80 38.77
N LYS A 3 8.84 2.53 39.19
CA LYS A 3 8.97 1.37 38.28
C LYS A 3 7.95 1.35 37.13
N VAL A 4 6.74 1.86 37.38
CA VAL A 4 5.68 1.92 36.36
C VAL A 4 5.97 3.05 35.37
N ILE A 5 6.47 4.18 35.88
CA ILE A 5 6.86 5.33 35.05
C ILE A 5 8.04 4.95 34.15
N SER A 6 9.07 4.29 34.70
CA SER A 6 10.20 3.75 33.91
C SER A 6 9.72 2.82 32.80
N TYR A 7 8.88 1.83 33.14
CA TYR A 7 8.36 0.87 32.17
C TYR A 7 7.56 1.52 31.03
N ILE A 8 6.71 2.51 31.36
CA ILE A 8 5.96 3.27 30.36
C ILE A 8 6.93 4.09 29.50
N THR A 9 7.95 4.69 30.10
CA THR A 9 8.92 5.52 29.40
C THR A 9 9.75 4.69 28.42
N ASP A 10 10.20 3.51 28.84
CA ASP A 10 10.95 2.56 27.99
C ASP A 10 10.08 2.05 26.83
N LYS A 11 8.81 1.73 27.08
CA LYS A 11 7.85 1.33 26.03
C LYS A 11 7.55 2.45 25.04
N VAL A 12 7.49 3.69 25.50
CA VAL A 12 7.31 4.87 24.65
C VAL A 12 8.57 5.11 23.81
N ILE A 13 9.77 4.96 24.38
CA ILE A 13 11.03 5.10 23.66
C ILE A 13 11.18 3.99 22.60
N GLU A 14 10.90 2.73 22.92
CA GLU A 14 10.85 1.62 21.95
C GLU A 14 9.91 1.96 20.78
N ARG A 15 8.69 2.41 21.09
CA ARG A 15 7.71 2.81 20.06
C ARG A 15 8.21 3.99 19.24
N LEU A 16 8.89 4.96 19.85
CA LEU A 16 9.47 6.11 19.16
C LEU A 16 10.64 5.71 18.26
N ASP A 17 11.45 4.72 18.63
CA ASP A 17 12.54 4.21 17.80
C ASP A 17 12.03 3.34 16.65
N GLU A 18 10.97 2.55 16.85
CA GLU A 18 10.22 1.89 15.76
C GLU A 18 9.64 2.92 14.77
N LEU A 19 9.24 4.10 15.27
CA LEU A 19 8.75 5.21 14.45
C LEU A 19 9.86 5.95 13.68
N LYS A 20 11.12 5.87 14.11
CA LYS A 20 12.27 6.46 13.41
C LYS A 20 12.71 5.66 12.18
N ASN A 21 12.40 4.36 12.15
CA ASN A 21 12.76 3.46 11.06
C ASN A 21 11.50 2.83 10.44
N PRO A 22 10.81 3.53 9.54
CA PRO A 22 9.63 3.01 8.87
C PRO A 22 9.91 1.68 8.19
N LEU A 23 9.17 0.62 8.55
CA LEU A 23 9.29 -0.65 7.85
C LEU A 23 8.49 -0.57 6.54
N ILE A 24 9.19 -0.35 5.44
CA ILE A 24 8.61 -0.40 4.10
C ILE A 24 8.47 -1.86 3.68
N VAL A 25 7.23 -2.30 3.52
CA VAL A 25 6.90 -3.65 3.07
C VAL A 25 6.50 -3.57 1.61
N ARG A 26 7.44 -3.92 0.73
CA ARG A 26 7.18 -4.08 -0.70
C ARG A 26 6.35 -5.34 -0.95
N ILE A 27 5.34 -5.22 -1.79
CA ILE A 27 4.39 -6.26 -2.16
C ILE A 27 4.34 -6.35 -3.68
N GLY A 28 5.13 -7.27 -4.23
CA GLY A 28 5.25 -7.50 -5.67
C GLY A 28 6.70 -7.65 -6.10
N GLN A 29 6.89 -7.84 -7.41
CA GLN A 29 8.18 -8.00 -8.07
C GLN A 29 8.14 -7.19 -9.37
N SER A 30 8.20 -5.87 -9.27
CA SER A 30 8.42 -5.02 -10.44
C SER A 30 9.90 -4.70 -10.63
N ASN A 31 10.27 -4.26 -11.83
CA ASN A 31 11.58 -3.65 -12.10
C ASN A 31 11.65 -2.18 -11.64
N LEU A 32 10.63 -1.65 -10.93
CA LEU A 32 10.75 -0.33 -10.33
C LEU A 32 11.87 -0.37 -9.30
N ASP A 33 12.87 0.47 -9.52
CA ASP A 33 13.96 0.66 -8.60
C ASP A 33 13.48 1.50 -7.42
N LEU A 34 12.86 0.82 -6.45
CA LEU A 34 12.50 1.40 -5.17
C LEU A 34 13.68 1.43 -4.19
N SER A 35 14.92 1.14 -4.64
CA SER A 35 16.11 1.22 -3.80
C SER A 35 16.64 2.65 -3.63
N ASP A 36 16.09 3.61 -4.36
CA ASP A 36 16.39 5.04 -4.13
C ASP A 36 15.91 5.47 -2.74
N GLU A 37 16.87 5.72 -1.85
CA GLU A 37 16.62 6.22 -0.50
C GLU A 37 15.79 7.51 -0.49
N SER A 38 15.89 8.34 -1.53
CA SER A 38 15.14 9.58 -1.66
C SER A 38 13.66 9.32 -1.85
N LEU A 39 13.33 8.31 -2.67
CA LEU A 39 11.98 7.84 -2.90
C LEU A 39 11.39 7.23 -1.61
N LEU A 40 12.16 6.40 -0.92
CA LEU A 40 11.74 5.79 0.35
C LEU A 40 11.52 6.84 1.44
N LYS A 41 12.38 7.86 1.52
CA LYS A 41 12.21 9.02 2.42
C LYS A 41 10.96 9.83 2.06
N PHE A 42 10.71 10.09 0.78
CA PHE A 42 9.50 10.78 0.33
C PHE A 42 8.23 10.01 0.69
N LEU A 43 8.21 8.71 0.38
CA LEU A 43 7.06 7.84 0.64
C LEU A 43 6.78 7.70 2.13
N THR A 44 7.84 7.57 2.94
CA THR A 44 7.73 7.61 4.39
C THR A 44 7.15 8.95 4.85
N LYS A 45 7.79 10.07 4.50
CA LYS A 45 7.36 11.40 4.98
C LYS A 45 5.90 11.70 4.65
N LYS A 46 5.43 11.26 3.49
CA LYS A 46 4.10 11.58 2.97
C LYS A 46 3.01 10.60 3.42
N TYR A 47 3.34 9.32 3.56
CA TYR A 47 2.34 8.25 3.69
C TYR A 47 2.51 7.38 4.93
N TYR A 48 3.57 7.57 5.70
CA TYR A 48 3.76 6.89 6.97
C TYR A 48 2.68 7.32 7.96
N LYS A 49 2.01 6.32 8.56
CA LYS A 49 1.05 6.52 9.64
C LYS A 49 1.59 5.87 10.92
N LEU A 50 0.96 6.21 12.04
CA LEU A 50 1.30 5.79 13.41
C LEU A 50 1.37 4.27 13.65
N ASP A 51 1.02 3.43 12.67
CA ASP A 51 1.08 1.96 12.75
C ASP A 51 2.46 1.37 12.42
N GLY A 52 3.43 2.21 12.05
CA GLY A 52 4.83 1.82 11.94
C GLY A 52 5.22 1.15 10.63
N ARG A 53 4.26 0.90 9.71
CA ARG A 53 4.50 0.11 8.49
C ARG A 53 3.91 0.76 7.26
N LEU A 54 4.68 0.79 6.19
CA LEU A 54 4.25 1.31 4.90
C LEU A 54 4.16 0.15 3.89
N TYR A 55 2.94 -0.23 3.50
CA TYR A 55 2.71 -1.30 2.53
C TYR A 55 2.64 -0.73 1.12
N ILE A 56 3.62 -1.07 0.29
CA ILE A 56 3.76 -0.54 -1.07
C ILE A 56 3.61 -1.68 -2.08
N VAL A 57 2.70 -1.52 -3.03
CA VAL A 57 2.50 -2.43 -4.15
C VAL A 57 3.08 -1.78 -5.40
N ASP A 58 4.11 -2.42 -5.95
CA ASP A 58 4.94 -1.92 -7.04
C ASP A 58 4.58 -2.52 -8.41
N SER A 59 3.93 -3.68 -8.43
CA SER A 59 3.27 -4.23 -9.61
C SER A 59 1.83 -4.65 -9.29
N PHE A 60 0.89 -4.12 -10.07
CA PHE A 60 -0.53 -4.36 -9.84
C PHE A 60 -1.30 -4.53 -11.13
N SER A 61 -1.85 -5.73 -11.33
CA SER A 61 -2.56 -6.06 -12.57
C SER A 61 -4.06 -5.80 -12.49
N LEU A 62 -4.73 -5.82 -13.65
CA LEU A 62 -6.19 -5.70 -13.71
C LEU A 62 -6.86 -6.91 -13.04
N GLU A 63 -6.28 -8.10 -13.17
CA GLU A 63 -6.73 -9.30 -12.49
C GLU A 63 -6.60 -9.15 -10.98
N ASN A 64 -5.50 -8.58 -10.48
CA ASN A 64 -5.34 -8.30 -9.06
C ASN A 64 -6.43 -7.34 -8.56
N LEU A 65 -6.69 -6.26 -9.31
CA LEU A 65 -7.74 -5.29 -8.99
C LEU A 65 -9.11 -5.99 -8.91
N ALA A 66 -9.49 -6.74 -9.94
CA ALA A 66 -10.77 -7.44 -10.01
C ALA A 66 -10.92 -8.50 -8.90
N ARG A 67 -9.88 -9.30 -8.64
CA ARG A 67 -9.94 -10.37 -7.64
C ARG A 67 -10.01 -9.83 -6.23
N ILE A 68 -9.17 -8.85 -5.88
CA ILE A 68 -9.16 -8.28 -4.53
C ILE A 68 -10.48 -7.54 -4.26
N THR A 69 -10.99 -6.76 -5.22
CA THR A 69 -12.27 -6.05 -5.07
C THR A 69 -13.46 -6.97 -4.95
N ASN A 70 -13.39 -8.20 -5.48
CA ASN A 70 -14.43 -9.22 -5.37
C ASN A 70 -14.15 -10.26 -4.27
N LEU A 71 -13.14 -10.02 -3.42
CA LEU A 71 -12.75 -10.90 -2.31
C LEU A 71 -12.35 -12.32 -2.75
N GLN A 72 -11.81 -12.43 -3.96
CA GLN A 72 -11.37 -13.68 -4.62
C GLN A 72 -9.84 -13.73 -4.77
N ALA A 73 -9.09 -13.28 -3.77
CA ALA A 73 -7.63 -13.33 -3.81
C ALA A 73 -7.10 -14.78 -3.95
N GLU A 74 -6.30 -15.04 -4.99
CA GLU A 74 -5.74 -16.36 -5.28
C GLU A 74 -4.25 -16.42 -4.96
N SER A 75 -3.50 -15.42 -5.42
CA SER A 75 -2.05 -15.32 -5.23
C SER A 75 -1.70 -14.86 -3.82
N ASP A 76 -0.50 -15.22 -3.35
CA ASP A 76 -0.02 -14.78 -2.03
C ASP A 76 0.07 -13.25 -1.92
N LYS A 77 0.38 -12.59 -3.04
CA LYS A 77 0.37 -11.12 -3.16
C LYS A 77 -1.03 -10.56 -2.88
N GLU A 78 -2.05 -11.08 -3.57
CA GLU A 78 -3.44 -10.64 -3.39
C GLU A 78 -3.95 -10.94 -1.98
N LYS A 79 -3.67 -12.15 -1.45
CA LYS A 79 -4.05 -12.54 -0.10
C LYS A 79 -3.43 -11.62 0.95
N LYS A 80 -2.17 -11.23 0.76
CA LYS A 80 -1.48 -10.27 1.63
C LYS A 80 -2.14 -8.90 1.59
N ILE A 81 -2.44 -8.36 0.41
CA ILE A 81 -3.13 -7.08 0.24
C ILE A 81 -4.52 -7.14 0.91
N GLN A 82 -5.32 -8.16 0.59
CA GLN A 82 -6.66 -8.32 1.14
C GLN A 82 -6.66 -8.45 2.66
N ASN A 83 -5.69 -9.17 3.25
CA ASN A 83 -5.54 -9.29 4.70
C ASN A 83 -5.13 -7.98 5.39
N ILE A 84 -4.35 -7.11 4.72
CA ILE A 84 -4.02 -5.79 5.25
C ILE A 84 -5.28 -4.91 5.25
N LEU A 85 -5.99 -4.86 4.12
CA LEU A 85 -7.19 -4.05 3.94
C LEU A 85 -8.33 -4.50 4.88
N SER A 86 -8.53 -5.81 5.06
CA SER A 86 -9.59 -6.34 5.94
C SER A 86 -9.39 -6.00 7.42
N ARG A 87 -8.15 -5.68 7.83
CA ARG A 87 -7.81 -5.23 9.18
C ARG A 87 -7.87 -3.71 9.34
N GLY A 88 -8.35 -2.99 8.31
CA GLY A 88 -8.36 -1.52 8.28
C GLY A 88 -7.00 -0.89 8.00
N GLY A 89 -6.01 -1.68 7.56
CA GLY A 89 -4.71 -1.20 7.15
C GLY A 89 -4.75 -0.48 5.80
N LYS A 90 -3.76 0.37 5.55
CA LYS A 90 -3.61 1.06 4.26
C LYS A 90 -2.61 0.34 3.35
N VAL A 91 -2.91 0.34 2.05
CA VAL A 91 -2.01 -0.17 1.01
C VAL A 91 -1.82 0.90 -0.06
N TYR A 92 -0.58 1.22 -0.40
CA TYR A 92 -0.26 2.23 -1.41
C TYR A 92 0.17 1.54 -2.70
N ILE A 93 -0.56 1.78 -3.78
CA ILE A 93 -0.34 1.16 -5.09
C ILE A 93 0.30 2.20 -6.02
N ILE A 94 1.47 1.88 -6.56
CA ILE A 94 2.20 2.77 -7.48
C ILE A 94 1.48 2.77 -8.84
N LYS A 95 1.03 3.94 -9.29
CA LYS A 95 0.26 4.10 -10.54
C LYS A 95 1.04 3.64 -11.77
N GLU A 96 2.34 3.90 -11.78
CA GLU A 96 3.31 3.56 -12.82
C GLU A 96 3.57 2.04 -12.88
N GLY A 97 3.26 1.32 -11.79
CA GLY A 97 3.34 -0.15 -11.71
C GLY A 97 2.08 -0.87 -12.17
N ARG A 98 1.06 -0.15 -12.67
CA ARG A 98 -0.18 -0.75 -13.17
C ARG A 98 -0.06 -1.14 -14.64
N ASP A 99 -0.18 -2.43 -14.94
CA ASP A 99 -0.12 -2.95 -16.32
C ASP A 99 -1.34 -2.58 -17.17
N TYR A 100 -2.44 -2.15 -16.53
CA TYR A 100 -3.69 -1.76 -17.18
C TYR A 100 -3.81 -0.25 -17.42
N SER A 101 -2.71 0.49 -17.25
CA SER A 101 -2.70 1.93 -17.51
C SER A 101 -3.05 2.27 -18.97
N SER A 102 -2.61 1.46 -19.93
CA SER A 102 -2.98 1.60 -21.35
C SER A 102 -4.48 1.36 -21.55
N VAL A 103 -5.06 0.35 -20.89
CA VAL A 103 -6.49 0.05 -20.96
C VAL A 103 -7.32 1.23 -20.46
N LEU A 104 -6.89 1.91 -19.40
CA LEU A 104 -7.57 3.12 -18.91
C LEU A 104 -7.59 4.27 -19.91
N ASN A 105 -6.57 4.37 -20.77
CA ASN A 105 -6.41 5.47 -21.72
C ASN A 105 -7.04 5.17 -23.09
N ASP A 106 -6.91 3.92 -23.56
CA ASP A 106 -7.17 3.56 -24.96
C ASP A 106 -8.50 2.79 -25.15
N SER A 107 -9.14 2.35 -24.06
CA SER A 107 -10.38 1.57 -24.14
C SER A 107 -11.63 2.43 -24.32
N LYS A 108 -12.70 1.81 -24.85
CA LYS A 108 -14.03 2.43 -24.91
C LYS A 108 -14.49 2.82 -23.51
N TYR A 109 -15.25 3.92 -23.42
CA TYR A 109 -15.71 4.51 -22.16
C TYR A 109 -16.30 3.49 -21.16
N GLY A 110 -17.09 2.53 -21.63
CA GLY A 110 -17.68 1.51 -20.77
C GLY A 110 -16.65 0.65 -20.02
N PHE A 111 -15.58 0.24 -20.68
CA PHE A 111 -14.50 -0.53 -20.05
C PHE A 111 -13.72 0.34 -19.06
N ARG A 112 -13.36 1.56 -19.46
CA ARG A 112 -12.71 2.53 -18.58
C ARG A 112 -13.52 2.77 -17.32
N LYS A 113 -14.83 2.97 -17.44
CA LYS A 113 -15.72 3.19 -16.29
C LYS A 113 -15.69 2.00 -15.33
N GLN A 114 -15.77 0.77 -15.84
CA GLN A 114 -15.69 -0.43 -14.98
C GLN A 114 -14.38 -0.50 -14.20
N ILE A 115 -13.25 -0.19 -14.83
CA ILE A 115 -11.94 -0.18 -14.14
C ILE A 115 -11.94 0.88 -13.05
N LEU A 116 -12.41 2.08 -13.34
CA LEU A 116 -12.50 3.18 -12.36
C LEU A 116 -13.43 2.82 -11.18
N ASP A 117 -14.56 2.17 -11.44
CA ASP A 117 -15.48 1.70 -10.40
C ASP A 117 -14.80 0.67 -9.47
N LEU A 118 -13.94 -0.20 -10.03
CA LEU A 118 -13.13 -1.14 -9.25
C LEU A 118 -12.05 -0.41 -8.43
N GLU A 119 -11.35 0.58 -9.01
CA GLU A 119 -10.37 1.39 -8.28
C GLU A 119 -11.03 2.13 -7.11
N GLU A 120 -12.22 2.70 -7.32
CA GLU A 120 -12.99 3.39 -6.27
C GLU A 120 -13.43 2.40 -5.18
N LYS A 121 -13.85 1.19 -5.55
CA LYS A 121 -14.18 0.13 -4.60
C LYS A 121 -12.96 -0.26 -3.77
N LEU A 122 -11.79 -0.41 -4.39
CA LEU A 122 -10.55 -0.73 -3.69
C LEU A 122 -10.09 0.43 -2.78
N TYR A 123 -10.30 1.67 -3.21
CA TYR A 123 -10.05 2.86 -2.40
C TYR A 123 -10.85 2.87 -1.11
N ARG A 124 -12.15 2.52 -1.18
CA ARG A 124 -13.01 2.36 0.00
C ARG A 124 -12.53 1.28 0.97
N TYR A 125 -11.76 0.29 0.50
CA TYR A 125 -11.15 -0.73 1.35
C TYR A 125 -9.86 -0.26 2.05
N GLY A 126 -9.33 0.91 1.69
CA GLY A 126 -8.12 1.49 2.27
C GLY A 126 -6.90 1.49 1.34
N ALA A 127 -7.06 1.11 0.07
CA ALA A 127 -5.98 1.25 -0.90
C ALA A 127 -5.88 2.69 -1.42
N GLU A 128 -4.68 3.13 -1.78
CA GLU A 128 -4.44 4.47 -2.30
C GLU A 128 -3.50 4.41 -3.50
N PHE A 129 -3.95 4.91 -4.64
CA PHE A 129 -3.14 4.96 -5.87
C PHE A 129 -2.26 6.21 -5.84
N ILE A 130 -0.95 6.01 -5.75
CA ILE A 130 0.03 7.08 -5.63
C ILE A 130 0.89 7.15 -6.89
N SER A 131 1.26 8.38 -7.28
CA SER A 131 2.27 8.61 -8.32
C SER A 131 3.58 9.00 -7.66
N ILE A 132 4.67 8.55 -8.26
CA ILE A 132 6.04 8.80 -7.79
C ILE A 132 6.85 9.69 -8.75
N SER A 133 6.25 10.09 -9.88
CA SER A 133 6.79 11.09 -10.82
C SER A 133 6.50 12.52 -10.39
#